data_AF-A0A2P6U301-F1
#
_entry.id   AF-A0A2P6U301-F1
#
_cell.length_a   1.000
_cell.length_b   1.000
_cell.length_c   1.000
_cell.angle_alpha   90.00
_cell.angle_beta   90.00
_cell.angle_gamma   90.00
#
_symmetry.space_group_name_H-M   'P 1'
#
loop_
_entity.id
_entity.type
_entity.pdbx_description
1 polymer ?
#
loop_
_entity_poly.entity_id
_entity_poly.type
_entity_poly.pdbx_seq_one_letter_code
_entity_poly.pdbx_strand_id
1 'polypeptide(L)'
;MRPKHGQARPAAAESAPEAAAAGTSGGTAPPSGASLTSEPSPPASDQQLVVVPSGLRLARRVETALIIWSLLIQARFFLHSEAQPSTARHLQQAALLAMRISFLLISLTMPVRSWVRHRVWIIFLARVWVSRLSKLGSQEGHAVLLQRSASPGWLGCILDVLRVANGTRLLPSALTGALLHLPPLSVALQQFLTLVQLAPPRGYCAAPLLGDALTQQRVAAAWGVLELTPFTVPLPSVDADVPAAHQPAVQCMAVLLWAQLMIGVVLPTLVAGCTARAARLPEPQSQQEPQPHRTGVLAAMRAAVRQAGSALSWLWSWMDSLVAEAACVLASDPFYLASGIWVLGGLCWLLAKARALAALGEPAA
;
A
#
# COMPACT_ATOMS: atom_id res chain seq x y z
N MET A 1 -25.82 -39.95 26.48
CA MET A 1 -24.90 -40.24 27.60
C MET A 1 -24.69 -38.96 28.40
N ARG A 2 -24.59 -39.12 29.73
CA ARG A 2 -24.63 -38.07 30.77
C ARG A 2 -23.61 -36.91 30.59
N PRO A 3 -23.91 -35.74 31.19
CA PRO A 3 -23.09 -34.53 31.16
C PRO A 3 -22.03 -34.52 32.28
N LYS A 4 -21.00 -33.67 32.17
CA LYS A 4 -20.23 -33.21 33.34
C LYS A 4 -19.84 -31.74 33.23
N HIS A 5 -20.27 -31.01 34.27
CA HIS A 5 -19.86 -29.69 34.70
C HIS A 5 -18.34 -29.55 34.87
N GLY A 6 -17.86 -28.30 34.72
CA GLY A 6 -16.52 -27.88 35.10
C GLY A 6 -16.41 -26.36 35.19
N GLN A 7 -17.09 -25.76 36.18
CA GLN A 7 -16.80 -24.41 36.69
C GLN A 7 -15.37 -24.33 37.24
N ALA A 8 -14.66 -23.25 36.95
CA ALA A 8 -13.71 -22.65 37.91
C ALA A 8 -13.42 -21.18 37.53
N ARG A 9 -14.03 -20.28 38.31
CA ARG A 9 -13.70 -18.86 38.46
C ARG A 9 -12.47 -18.77 39.38
N PRO A 10 -11.55 -17.83 39.17
CA PRO A 10 -10.93 -17.19 40.32
C PRO A 10 -11.28 -15.70 40.37
N ALA A 11 -11.70 -15.30 41.55
CA ALA A 11 -11.95 -13.94 41.98
C ALA A 11 -10.70 -13.38 42.68
N ALA A 12 -10.65 -12.04 42.71
CA ALA A 12 -10.06 -11.19 43.73
C ALA A 12 -8.53 -11.17 43.92
N ALA A 13 -7.95 -10.00 43.65
CA ALA A 13 -6.92 -9.42 44.50
C ALA A 13 -7.12 -7.90 44.51
N GLU A 14 -7.91 -7.47 45.49
CA GLU A 14 -8.14 -6.11 45.94
C GLU A 14 -7.00 -5.77 46.91
N SER A 15 -6.18 -4.77 46.61
CA SER A 15 -5.15 -4.29 47.55
C SER A 15 -4.96 -2.77 47.42
N ALA A 16 -5.62 -2.07 48.31
CA ALA A 16 -5.22 -0.80 48.95
C ALA A 16 -5.67 -0.94 50.43
N PRO A 17 -5.26 -0.10 51.40
CA PRO A 17 -4.34 1.05 51.36
C PRO A 17 -3.22 0.97 52.43
N GLU A 18 -2.20 1.82 52.37
CA GLU A 18 -1.42 2.15 53.57
C GLU A 18 -1.13 3.64 53.66
N ALA A 19 -1.39 4.15 54.85
CA ALA A 19 -1.42 5.53 55.24
C ALA A 19 -0.15 5.91 56.02
N ALA A 20 0.01 7.23 56.21
CA ALA A 20 0.74 7.88 57.29
C ALA A 20 2.27 7.97 57.20
N ALA A 21 2.75 9.19 56.97
CA ALA A 21 3.72 9.81 57.88
C ALA A 21 3.58 11.34 57.80
N ALA A 22 2.98 11.91 58.85
CA ALA A 22 3.07 13.32 59.18
C ALA A 22 4.48 13.62 59.70
N GLY A 23 5.14 14.63 59.14
CA GLY A 23 6.46 15.10 59.55
C GLY A 23 6.41 16.58 59.90
N THR A 24 6.67 16.86 61.17
CA THR A 24 6.46 18.09 61.92
C THR A 24 7.44 19.22 61.57
N SER A 25 6.95 20.44 61.79
CA SER A 25 7.62 21.74 61.81
C SER A 25 8.96 21.81 62.54
N GLY A 26 9.90 22.60 62.00
CA GLY A 26 11.04 23.16 62.72
C GLY A 26 11.59 24.36 61.95
N GLY A 27 11.30 25.57 62.42
CA GLY A 27 11.80 26.80 61.82
C GLY A 27 13.17 27.20 62.36
N THR A 28 13.95 27.90 61.53
CA THR A 28 14.92 28.94 61.94
C THR A 28 15.32 29.77 60.72
N ALA A 29 14.88 31.03 60.67
CA ALA A 29 15.62 32.14 60.06
C ALA A 29 16.81 32.49 61.00
N PRO A 30 17.89 33.23 60.63
CA PRO A 30 18.06 34.27 59.59
C PRO A 30 19.49 34.20 58.94
N PRO A 31 20.19 35.28 58.50
CA PRO A 31 19.82 36.61 57.98
C PRO A 31 20.34 36.89 56.55
N SER A 32 19.82 38.00 56.01
CA SER A 32 20.26 38.72 54.82
C SER A 32 21.78 38.78 54.61
N GLY A 33 22.20 38.37 53.41
CA GLY A 33 23.57 38.54 52.91
C GLY A 33 23.60 38.59 51.39
N ALA A 34 23.83 39.79 50.86
CA ALA A 34 24.42 40.10 49.56
C ALA A 34 23.88 39.39 48.31
N SER A 35 23.03 40.14 47.61
CA SER A 35 22.70 40.05 46.20
C SER A 35 23.94 39.90 45.30
N LEU A 36 24.23 38.67 44.87
CA LEU A 36 24.91 38.39 43.62
C LEU A 36 23.85 37.86 42.66
N THR A 37 23.53 38.66 41.65
CA THR A 37 22.70 38.27 40.50
C THR A 37 23.39 37.15 39.74
N SER A 38 23.25 35.92 40.22
CA SER A 38 23.54 34.71 39.44
C SER A 38 22.50 34.64 38.34
N GLU A 39 22.89 35.02 37.13
CA GLU A 39 22.14 34.80 35.91
C GLU A 39 21.71 33.31 35.90
N PRO A 40 20.40 33.01 35.95
CA PRO A 40 19.94 31.63 36.02
C PRO A 40 20.44 30.93 34.77
N SER A 41 21.43 30.06 34.92
CA SER A 41 21.89 29.19 33.84
C SER A 41 20.64 28.55 33.24
N PRO A 42 20.39 28.72 31.92
CA PRO A 42 19.22 28.13 31.30
C PRO A 42 19.21 26.65 31.68
N PRO A 43 18.08 26.11 32.18
CA PRO A 43 18.03 24.73 32.62
C PRO A 43 18.61 23.90 31.49
N ALA A 44 19.69 23.17 31.81
CA ALA A 44 20.40 22.32 30.86
C ALA A 44 19.32 21.56 30.11
N SER A 45 19.09 21.97 28.87
CA SER A 45 17.91 21.57 28.14
C SER A 45 18.14 20.11 27.92
N ASP A 46 17.50 19.28 28.75
CA ASP A 46 17.61 17.83 28.70
C ASP A 46 17.34 17.49 27.26
N GLN A 47 18.41 17.23 26.52
CA GLN A 47 18.34 16.75 25.16
C GLN A 47 17.82 15.34 25.34
N GLN A 48 16.50 15.23 25.50
CA GLN A 48 15.80 13.97 25.49
C GLN A 48 16.24 13.31 24.20
N LEU A 49 17.15 12.35 24.36
CA LEU A 49 17.67 11.55 23.28
C LEU A 49 16.44 10.86 22.71
N VAL A 50 15.92 11.40 21.62
CA VAL A 50 14.73 10.85 20.97
C VAL A 50 15.10 9.46 20.50
N VAL A 51 14.75 8.45 21.29
CA VAL A 51 15.02 7.05 20.99
C VAL A 51 14.17 6.70 19.78
N VAL A 52 14.81 6.58 18.62
CA VAL A 52 14.15 6.13 17.40
C VAL A 52 13.81 4.64 17.55
N PRO A 53 12.53 4.25 17.44
CA PRO A 53 12.13 2.84 17.50
C PRO A 53 12.90 1.95 16.53
N SER A 54 13.33 0.78 17.00
CA SER A 54 14.09 -0.22 16.20
C SER A 54 13.36 -0.63 14.92
N GLY A 55 12.02 -0.75 14.98
CA GLY A 55 11.17 -1.09 13.83
C GLY A 55 11.30 -0.11 12.66
N LEU A 56 11.50 1.19 12.93
CA LEU A 56 11.69 2.18 11.87
C LEU A 56 13.03 2.03 11.14
N ARG A 57 14.08 1.59 11.85
CA ARG A 57 15.38 1.32 11.23
C ARG A 57 15.30 0.08 10.33
N LEU A 58 14.59 -0.96 10.76
CA LEU A 58 14.35 -2.15 9.95
C LEU A 58 13.53 -1.82 8.69
N ALA A 59 12.44 -1.06 8.84
CA ALA A 59 11.63 -0.62 7.72
C ALA A 59 12.46 0.13 6.67
N ARG A 60 13.29 1.11 7.09
CA ARG A 60 14.19 1.82 6.17
C ARG A 60 15.16 0.88 5.47
N ARG A 61 15.73 -0.12 6.17
CA ARG A 61 16.64 -1.10 5.55
C ARG A 61 15.95 -1.96 4.49
N VAL A 62 14.73 -2.42 4.77
CA VAL A 62 13.91 -3.17 3.81
C VAL A 62 13.58 -2.30 2.59
N GLU A 63 13.16 -1.05 2.82
CA GLU A 63 12.91 -0.05 1.77
C GLU A 63 14.14 0.17 0.89
N THR A 64 15.31 0.42 1.50
CA THR A 64 16.59 0.61 0.79
C THR A 64 16.98 -0.64 0.01
N ALA A 65 16.85 -1.84 0.59
CA ALA A 65 17.16 -3.09 -0.09
C ALA A 65 16.27 -3.33 -1.32
N LEU A 66 14.98 -3.03 -1.22
CA LEU A 66 14.04 -3.10 -2.35
C LEU A 66 14.41 -2.10 -3.46
N ILE A 67 14.80 -0.87 -3.09
CA ILE A 67 15.26 0.13 -4.07
C ILE A 67 16.53 -0.36 -4.78
N ILE A 68 17.52 -0.86 -4.05
CA ILE A 68 18.76 -1.42 -4.62
C ILE A 68 18.46 -2.60 -5.54
N TRP A 69 17.63 -3.55 -5.10
CA TRP A 69 17.22 -4.68 -5.93
C TRP A 69 16.55 -4.21 -7.23
N SER A 70 15.63 -3.25 -7.14
CA SER A 70 14.98 -2.67 -8.31
C SER A 70 15.99 -1.99 -9.25
N LEU A 71 16.99 -1.28 -8.71
CA LEU A 71 18.05 -0.65 -9.48
C LEU A 71 18.89 -1.66 -10.24
N LEU A 72 19.28 -2.77 -9.59
CA LEU A 72 20.04 -3.85 -10.23
C LEU A 72 19.27 -4.48 -11.39
N ILE A 73 17.97 -4.73 -11.21
CA ILE A 73 17.11 -5.22 -12.30
C ILE A 73 17.08 -4.22 -13.46
N GLN A 74 16.86 -2.93 -13.18
CA GLN A 74 16.80 -1.89 -14.22
C GLN A 74 18.12 -1.74 -14.95
N ALA A 75 19.24 -1.73 -14.22
CA ALA A 75 20.58 -1.63 -14.80
C ALA A 75 20.88 -2.85 -15.68
N ARG A 76 20.50 -4.06 -15.26
CA ARG A 76 20.65 -5.25 -16.09
C ARG A 76 19.87 -5.14 -17.40
N PHE A 77 18.61 -4.67 -17.36
CA PHE A 77 17.83 -4.43 -18.56
C PHE A 77 18.46 -3.36 -19.47
N PHE A 78 19.00 -2.29 -18.89
CA PHE A 78 19.69 -1.25 -19.64
C PHE A 78 20.94 -1.78 -20.36
N LEU A 79 21.75 -2.60 -19.67
CA LEU A 79 22.98 -3.17 -20.23
C LEU A 79 22.73 -4.24 -21.30
N HIS A 80 21.68 -5.06 -21.15
CA HIS A 80 21.38 -6.16 -22.07
C HIS A 80 20.43 -5.74 -23.21
N SER A 81 20.21 -4.45 -23.39
CA SER A 81 19.43 -3.88 -24.49
C SER A 81 20.27 -3.87 -25.78
N GLU A 82 20.77 -5.02 -26.22
CA GLU A 82 21.74 -5.13 -27.35
C GLU A 82 21.08 -5.03 -28.74
N ALA A 83 19.75 -5.07 -28.84
CA ALA A 83 19.05 -4.99 -30.12
C ALA A 83 18.57 -3.55 -30.40
N GLN A 84 19.42 -2.74 -31.06
CA GLN A 84 19.13 -1.40 -31.63
C GLN A 84 17.91 -0.68 -31.01
N PRO A 85 17.93 -0.34 -29.72
CA PRO A 85 16.87 0.45 -29.14
C PRO A 85 16.87 1.83 -29.79
N SER A 86 15.68 2.32 -30.16
CA SER A 86 15.53 3.71 -30.58
C SER A 86 16.11 4.64 -29.51
N THR A 87 16.70 5.76 -29.90
CA THR A 87 17.30 6.74 -28.96
C THR A 87 16.33 7.13 -27.83
N ALA A 88 15.03 7.22 -28.14
CA ALA A 88 13.97 7.46 -27.17
C ALA A 88 13.92 6.40 -26.04
N ARG A 89 14.11 5.12 -26.36
CA ARG A 89 14.14 4.02 -25.38
C ARG A 89 15.34 4.13 -24.45
N HIS A 90 16.52 4.41 -24.99
CA HIS A 90 17.71 4.62 -24.16
C HIS A 90 17.53 5.80 -23.20
N LEU A 91 17.02 6.94 -23.71
CA LEU A 91 16.76 8.12 -22.88
C LEU A 91 15.77 7.81 -21.75
N GLN A 92 14.72 7.06 -22.05
CA GLN A 92 13.71 6.69 -21.08
C GLN A 92 14.22 5.69 -20.03
N GLN A 93 14.98 4.68 -20.45
CA GLN A 93 15.62 3.75 -19.52
C GLN A 93 16.63 4.47 -18.62
N ALA A 94 17.39 5.41 -19.18
CA ALA A 94 18.29 6.28 -18.43
C ALA A 94 17.51 7.17 -17.44
N ALA A 95 16.36 7.73 -17.84
CA ALA A 95 15.49 8.51 -16.96
C ALA A 95 14.94 7.66 -15.80
N LEU A 96 14.47 6.44 -16.07
CA LEU A 96 14.03 5.50 -15.03
C LEU A 96 15.16 5.13 -14.06
N LEU A 97 16.37 4.88 -14.58
CA LEU A 97 17.54 4.57 -13.77
C LEU A 97 17.96 5.77 -12.90
N ALA A 98 18.08 6.96 -13.50
CA ALA A 98 18.39 8.20 -12.80
C ALA A 98 17.36 8.51 -11.71
N MET A 99 16.08 8.29 -12.01
CA MET A 99 15.00 8.46 -11.04
C MET A 99 15.17 7.52 -9.84
N ARG A 100 15.42 6.23 -10.08
CA ARG A 100 15.63 5.25 -9.00
C ARG A 100 16.90 5.55 -8.18
N ILE A 101 17.97 6.03 -8.82
CA ILE A 101 19.19 6.48 -8.14
C ILE A 101 18.87 7.67 -7.23
N SER A 102 18.12 8.65 -7.73
CA SER A 102 17.67 9.80 -6.93
C SER A 102 16.86 9.37 -5.71
N PHE A 103 15.94 8.40 -5.85
CA PHE A 103 15.21 7.87 -4.69
C PHE A 103 16.10 7.15 -3.69
N LEU A 104 17.09 6.38 -4.16
CA LEU A 104 18.08 5.75 -3.29
C LEU A 104 18.87 6.82 -2.52
N LEU A 105 19.35 7.85 -3.21
CA LEU A 105 20.10 8.95 -2.59
C LEU A 105 19.26 9.71 -1.56
N ILE A 106 17.99 10.02 -1.86
CA ILE A 106 17.08 10.62 -0.87
C ILE A 106 16.91 9.68 0.32
N SER A 107 16.68 8.39 0.09
CA SER A 107 16.51 7.39 1.15
C SER A 107 17.76 7.22 2.02
N LEU A 108 18.97 7.43 1.49
CA LEU A 108 20.24 7.31 2.23
C LEU A 108 20.65 8.61 2.93
N THR A 109 20.47 9.76 2.28
CA THR A 109 20.98 11.06 2.78
C THR A 109 20.00 11.79 3.69
N MET A 110 18.69 11.54 3.56
CA MET A 110 17.69 12.24 4.36
C MET A 110 17.78 11.85 5.86
N PRO A 111 17.76 12.81 6.79
CA PRO A 111 17.70 12.51 8.21
C PRO A 111 16.49 11.64 8.56
N VAL A 112 16.64 10.69 9.49
CA VAL A 112 15.61 9.69 9.82
C VAL A 112 14.26 10.35 10.16
N ARG A 113 14.27 11.45 10.93
CA ARG A 113 13.05 12.18 11.31
C ARG A 113 12.31 12.71 10.08
N SER A 114 13.04 13.33 9.17
CA SER A 114 12.49 13.87 7.92
C SER A 114 12.02 12.74 6.99
N TRP A 115 12.76 11.63 6.90
CA TRP A 115 12.34 10.45 6.13
C TRP A 115 11.00 9.93 6.63
N VAL A 116 10.84 9.67 7.94
CA VAL A 116 9.58 9.15 8.50
C VAL A 116 8.39 10.07 8.22
N ARG A 117 8.59 11.39 8.31
CA ARG A 117 7.56 12.38 8.04
C ARG A 117 7.13 12.41 6.57
N HIS A 118 8.07 12.27 5.64
CA HIS A 118 7.83 12.46 4.20
C HIS A 118 7.80 11.16 3.39
N ARG A 119 8.13 10.00 3.98
CA ARG A 119 8.28 8.72 3.26
C ARG A 119 7.06 8.35 2.43
N VAL A 120 5.85 8.53 2.96
CA VAL A 120 4.60 8.13 2.28
C VAL A 120 4.47 8.90 0.97
N TRP A 121 4.71 10.21 1.00
CA TRP A 121 4.68 11.08 -0.17
C TRP A 121 5.83 10.80 -1.15
N ILE A 122 7.06 10.61 -0.64
CA ILE A 122 8.22 10.31 -1.48
C ILE A 122 7.99 8.99 -2.24
N ILE A 123 7.57 7.94 -1.54
CA ILE A 123 7.27 6.63 -2.13
C ILE A 123 6.09 6.73 -3.10
N PHE A 124 5.04 7.48 -2.74
CA PHE A 124 3.90 7.69 -3.61
C PHE A 124 4.30 8.32 -4.94
N LEU A 125 5.02 9.44 -4.87
CA LEU A 125 5.51 10.14 -6.04
C LEU A 125 6.41 9.20 -6.85
N ALA A 126 7.35 8.50 -6.21
CA ALA A 126 8.20 7.52 -6.88
C ALA A 126 7.41 6.52 -7.73
N ARG A 127 6.37 5.92 -7.15
CA ARG A 127 5.53 4.93 -7.83
C ARG A 127 4.75 5.52 -8.99
N VAL A 128 4.11 6.67 -8.79
CA VAL A 128 3.33 7.35 -9.84
C VAL A 128 4.23 7.71 -11.02
N TRP A 129 5.38 8.30 -10.74
CA TRP A 129 6.32 8.69 -11.79
C TRP A 129 6.91 7.49 -12.51
N VAL A 130 7.36 6.45 -11.80
CA VAL A 130 7.84 5.20 -12.43
C VAL A 130 6.74 4.59 -13.29
N SER A 131 5.50 4.55 -12.82
CA SER A 131 4.37 4.00 -13.57
C SER A 131 4.09 4.79 -14.85
N ARG A 132 4.09 6.13 -14.77
CA ARG A 132 3.93 7.01 -15.94
C ARG A 132 5.07 6.86 -16.94
N LEU A 133 6.31 6.86 -16.46
CA LEU A 133 7.50 6.65 -17.28
C LEU A 133 7.59 5.21 -17.81
N SER A 134 6.79 4.28 -17.33
CA SER A 134 6.82 2.89 -17.79
C SER A 134 5.65 2.55 -18.72
N LYS A 135 4.88 3.53 -19.20
CA LYS A 135 3.74 3.34 -20.14
C LYS A 135 4.13 2.90 -21.56
N LEU A 136 5.36 2.42 -21.77
CA LEU A 136 5.77 1.87 -23.06
C LEU A 136 4.95 0.64 -23.42
N GLY A 137 4.71 0.47 -24.72
CA GLY A 137 3.76 -0.48 -25.28
C GLY A 137 3.96 -1.94 -24.85
N SER A 138 2.99 -2.78 -25.17
CA SER A 138 2.90 -4.21 -24.81
C SER A 138 4.08 -5.08 -25.27
N GLN A 139 5.03 -4.52 -26.02
CA GLN A 139 6.23 -5.21 -26.51
C GLN A 139 7.49 -4.90 -25.71
N GLU A 140 7.43 -4.08 -24.64
CA GLU A 140 8.63 -3.56 -23.99
C GLU A 140 8.77 -3.96 -22.50
N GLY A 141 10.03 -4.05 -22.04
CA GLY A 141 10.38 -4.34 -20.64
C GLY A 141 9.85 -5.69 -20.16
N HIS A 142 9.16 -5.70 -19.01
CA HIS A 142 8.57 -6.92 -18.46
C HIS A 142 7.53 -7.57 -19.38
N ALA A 143 6.86 -6.81 -20.25
CA ALA A 143 5.85 -7.33 -21.16
C ALA A 143 6.44 -8.28 -22.22
N VAL A 144 7.76 -8.28 -22.43
CA VAL A 144 8.46 -9.27 -23.26
C VAL A 144 8.20 -10.71 -22.78
N LEU A 145 7.93 -10.91 -21.48
CA LEU A 145 7.55 -12.21 -20.94
C LEU A 145 6.22 -12.75 -21.49
N LEU A 146 5.36 -11.86 -22.00
CA LEU A 146 4.08 -12.20 -22.62
C LEU A 146 4.19 -12.53 -24.11
N GLN A 147 5.38 -12.38 -24.70
CA GLN A 147 5.63 -12.66 -26.13
C GLN A 147 5.92 -14.14 -26.39
N ARG A 148 6.14 -14.95 -25.34
CA ARG A 148 6.30 -16.40 -25.46
C ARG A 148 4.95 -17.09 -25.44
N SER A 149 4.80 -18.16 -26.22
CA SER A 149 3.58 -18.99 -26.21
C SER A 149 3.38 -19.70 -24.88
N ALA A 150 2.15 -20.19 -24.67
CA ALA A 150 1.77 -20.90 -23.46
C ALA A 150 2.57 -22.20 -23.29
N SER A 151 2.88 -22.54 -22.05
CA SER A 151 3.58 -23.79 -21.72
C SER A 151 2.58 -24.88 -21.32
N PRO A 152 2.68 -26.11 -21.88
CA PRO A 152 1.75 -27.19 -21.57
C PRO A 152 1.94 -27.73 -20.14
N GLY A 153 0.92 -28.43 -19.65
CA GLY A 153 0.92 -29.05 -18.32
C GLY A 153 0.62 -28.08 -17.16
N TRP A 154 0.53 -28.63 -15.94
CA TRP A 154 0.21 -27.86 -14.73
C TRP A 154 1.37 -26.95 -14.30
N LEU A 155 2.62 -27.41 -14.44
CA LEU A 155 3.80 -26.59 -14.14
C LEU A 155 3.91 -25.44 -15.14
N GLY A 156 3.63 -25.71 -16.42
CA GLY A 156 3.50 -24.68 -17.46
C GLY A 156 2.44 -23.64 -17.10
N CYS A 157 1.28 -24.07 -16.60
CA CYS A 157 0.23 -23.17 -16.10
C CYS A 157 0.73 -22.23 -15.00
N ILE A 158 1.42 -22.75 -13.98
CA ILE A 158 1.97 -21.92 -12.88
C ILE A 158 3.01 -20.93 -13.43
N LEU A 159 3.91 -21.39 -14.29
CA LEU A 159 4.91 -20.53 -14.92
C LEU A 159 4.27 -19.44 -15.78
N ASP A 160 3.21 -19.76 -16.53
CA ASP A 160 2.47 -18.79 -17.34
C ASP A 160 1.74 -17.78 -16.45
N VAL A 161 1.14 -18.19 -15.32
CA VAL A 161 0.56 -17.26 -14.33
C VAL A 161 1.63 -16.31 -13.78
N LEU A 162 2.81 -16.82 -13.42
CA LEU A 162 3.93 -15.99 -12.97
C LEU A 162 4.45 -15.07 -14.08
N ARG A 163 4.48 -15.52 -15.34
CA ARG A 163 4.83 -14.68 -16.50
C ARG A 163 3.80 -13.59 -16.72
N VAL A 164 2.51 -13.89 -16.63
CA VAL A 164 1.42 -12.90 -16.73
C VAL A 164 1.54 -11.89 -15.59
N ALA A 165 1.70 -12.36 -14.35
CA ALA A 165 1.81 -11.49 -13.18
C ALA A 165 3.06 -10.59 -13.23
N ASN A 166 4.20 -11.08 -13.73
CA ASN A 166 5.39 -10.25 -13.92
C ASN A 166 5.26 -9.33 -15.14
N GLY A 167 4.76 -9.85 -16.26
CA GLY A 167 4.65 -9.14 -17.53
C GLY A 167 3.66 -7.98 -17.49
N THR A 168 2.58 -8.14 -16.74
CA THR A 168 1.60 -7.09 -16.43
C THR A 168 2.01 -6.24 -15.22
N ARG A 169 3.18 -6.51 -14.63
CA ARG A 169 3.75 -5.82 -13.45
C ARG A 169 2.92 -5.95 -12.17
N LEU A 170 1.95 -6.85 -12.16
CA LEU A 170 1.10 -7.14 -11.02
C LEU A 170 1.92 -7.65 -9.82
N LEU A 171 2.79 -8.63 -10.03
CA LEU A 171 3.61 -9.22 -8.97
C LEU A 171 4.56 -8.20 -8.31
N PRO A 172 5.41 -7.46 -9.05
CA PRO A 172 6.28 -6.47 -8.42
C PRO A 172 5.47 -5.35 -7.75
N SER A 173 4.33 -4.92 -8.31
CA SER A 173 3.47 -3.93 -7.65
C SER A 173 2.92 -4.45 -6.32
N ALA A 174 2.39 -5.67 -6.31
CA ALA A 174 1.84 -6.32 -5.13
C ALA A 174 2.90 -6.51 -4.03
N LEU A 175 4.07 -7.05 -4.39
CA LEU A 175 5.20 -7.24 -3.46
C LEU A 175 5.66 -5.92 -2.87
N THR A 176 5.81 -4.88 -3.69
CA THR A 176 6.21 -3.57 -3.18
C THR A 176 5.12 -3.03 -2.24
N GLY A 177 3.83 -3.23 -2.53
CA GLY A 177 2.74 -2.83 -1.63
C GLY A 177 2.76 -3.55 -0.29
N ALA A 178 3.04 -4.85 -0.30
CA ALA A 178 3.07 -5.70 0.87
C ALA A 178 4.32 -5.49 1.74
N LEU A 179 5.47 -5.21 1.13
CA LEU A 179 6.75 -5.10 1.84
C LEU A 179 7.04 -3.67 2.35
N LEU A 180 6.48 -2.64 1.71
CA LEU A 180 6.60 -1.27 2.20
C LEU A 180 5.64 -1.07 3.36
N HIS A 181 6.18 -0.73 4.53
CA HIS A 181 5.41 -0.45 5.74
C HIS A 181 4.70 0.92 5.62
N LEU A 182 3.62 0.94 4.86
CA LEU A 182 2.76 2.09 4.61
C LEU A 182 1.39 1.89 5.27
N PRO A 183 0.67 2.99 5.60
CA PRO A 183 -0.72 2.90 6.03
C PRO A 183 -1.57 2.17 4.97
N PRO A 184 -2.46 1.24 5.36
CA PRO A 184 -3.22 0.40 4.40
C PRO A 184 -4.06 1.21 3.42
N LEU A 185 -4.64 2.34 3.83
CA LEU A 185 -5.40 3.21 2.93
C LEU A 185 -4.48 3.86 1.89
N SER A 186 -3.28 4.27 2.31
CA SER A 186 -2.27 4.75 1.37
C SER A 186 -1.86 3.65 0.38
N VAL A 187 -1.66 2.41 0.83
CA VAL A 187 -1.36 1.28 -0.08
C VAL A 187 -2.49 1.06 -1.08
N ALA A 188 -3.74 1.02 -0.61
CA ALA A 188 -4.92 0.82 -1.47
C ALA A 188 -4.99 1.90 -2.55
N LEU A 189 -4.88 3.18 -2.17
CA LEU A 189 -4.91 4.30 -3.11
C LEU A 189 -3.74 4.24 -4.10
N GLN A 190 -2.53 3.93 -3.64
CA GLN A 190 -1.35 3.83 -4.49
C GLN A 190 -1.48 2.71 -5.53
N GLN A 191 -1.95 1.54 -5.12
CA GLN A 191 -2.14 0.41 -6.02
C GLN A 191 -3.27 0.67 -7.02
N PHE A 192 -4.38 1.27 -6.56
CA PHE A 192 -5.47 1.66 -7.43
C PHE A 192 -5.04 2.67 -8.50
N LEU A 193 -4.31 3.72 -8.11
CA LEU A 193 -3.78 4.70 -9.06
C LEU A 193 -2.76 4.09 -10.02
N THR A 194 -1.97 3.12 -9.56
CA THR A 194 -1.04 2.38 -10.42
C THR A 194 -1.80 1.52 -11.43
N LEU A 195 -2.88 0.86 -11.01
CA LEU A 195 -3.78 0.07 -11.86
C LEU A 195 -4.44 0.94 -12.94
N VAL A 196 -4.94 2.13 -12.58
CA VAL A 196 -5.51 3.08 -13.54
C VAL A 196 -4.46 3.59 -14.56
N GLN A 197 -3.18 3.61 -14.18
CA GLN A 197 -2.09 4.05 -15.06
C GLN A 197 -1.49 2.92 -15.90
N LEU A 198 -1.64 1.67 -15.48
CA LEU A 198 -1.22 0.50 -16.26
C LEU A 198 -2.02 0.47 -17.57
N ALA A 199 -1.36 0.04 -18.65
CA ALA A 199 -1.92 0.06 -20.00
C ALA A 199 -3.31 -0.59 -20.05
N PRO A 200 -4.22 -0.12 -20.93
CA PRO A 200 -5.55 -0.70 -21.07
C PRO A 200 -5.44 -2.21 -21.30
N PRO A 201 -6.26 -3.03 -20.61
CA PRO A 201 -6.14 -4.48 -20.62
C PRO A 201 -6.21 -5.09 -22.04
N ARG A 202 -6.84 -4.37 -22.98
CA ARG A 202 -6.84 -4.67 -24.42
C ARG A 202 -5.44 -4.97 -24.98
N GLY A 203 -4.44 -4.16 -24.63
CA GLY A 203 -3.08 -4.32 -25.14
C GLY A 203 -2.37 -5.57 -24.63
N TYR A 204 -2.73 -6.04 -23.44
CA TYR A 204 -2.18 -7.29 -22.89
C TYR A 204 -2.88 -8.51 -23.48
N CYS A 205 -4.20 -8.47 -23.66
CA CYS A 205 -4.95 -9.59 -24.25
C CYS A 205 -4.58 -9.89 -25.70
N ALA A 206 -3.99 -8.92 -26.42
CA ALA A 206 -3.42 -9.12 -27.74
C ALA A 206 -2.01 -9.74 -27.75
N ALA A 207 -1.38 -9.93 -26.57
CA ALA A 207 -0.04 -10.51 -26.49
C ALA A 207 -0.07 -12.02 -26.85
N PRO A 208 0.98 -12.56 -27.50
CA PRO A 208 1.03 -13.96 -27.94
C PRO A 208 0.67 -14.98 -26.86
N LEU A 209 1.14 -14.79 -25.60
CA LEU A 209 0.82 -15.69 -24.48
C LEU A 209 -0.68 -15.77 -24.19
N LEU A 210 -1.37 -14.61 -24.22
CA LEU A 210 -2.79 -14.50 -23.89
C LEU A 210 -3.69 -14.79 -25.10
N GLY A 211 -3.17 -14.63 -26.32
CA GLY A 211 -3.83 -15.06 -27.56
C GLY A 211 -3.71 -16.56 -27.85
N ASP A 212 -2.81 -17.27 -27.15
CA ASP A 212 -2.62 -18.71 -27.29
C ASP A 212 -3.90 -19.49 -26.90
N ALA A 213 -4.27 -20.49 -27.70
CA ALA A 213 -5.49 -21.28 -27.50
C ALA A 213 -5.53 -21.97 -26.12
N LEU A 214 -4.39 -22.42 -25.60
CA LEU A 214 -4.31 -23.06 -24.28
C LEU A 214 -4.60 -22.05 -23.17
N THR A 215 -4.06 -20.83 -23.29
CA THR A 215 -4.33 -19.76 -22.33
C THR A 215 -5.78 -19.30 -22.41
N GLN A 216 -6.35 -19.18 -23.61
CA GLN A 216 -7.77 -18.85 -23.80
C GLN A 216 -8.68 -19.89 -23.13
N GLN A 217 -8.37 -21.19 -23.25
CA GLN A 217 -9.11 -22.24 -22.54
C GLN A 217 -9.03 -22.08 -21.02
N ARG A 218 -7.84 -21.77 -20.47
CA ARG A 218 -7.65 -21.53 -19.03
C ARG A 218 -8.39 -20.27 -18.56
N VAL A 219 -8.38 -19.21 -19.35
CA VAL A 219 -9.10 -17.96 -19.08
C VAL A 219 -10.61 -18.18 -19.09
N ALA A 220 -11.14 -18.94 -20.06
CA ALA A 220 -12.55 -19.30 -20.11
C ALA A 220 -12.97 -20.14 -18.89
N ALA A 221 -12.12 -21.08 -18.45
CA ALA A 221 -12.36 -21.84 -17.22
C ALA A 221 -12.37 -20.92 -15.98
N ALA A 222 -11.41 -20.00 -15.87
CA ALA A 222 -11.36 -19.02 -14.78
C ALA A 222 -12.58 -18.09 -14.78
N TRP A 223 -13.01 -17.62 -15.96
CA TRP A 223 -14.25 -16.88 -16.13
C TRP A 223 -15.45 -17.68 -15.61
N GLY A 224 -15.59 -18.94 -16.02
CA GLY A 224 -16.68 -19.80 -15.57
C GLY A 224 -16.73 -19.98 -14.05
N VAL A 225 -15.57 -20.11 -13.40
CA VAL A 225 -15.48 -20.16 -11.93
C VAL A 225 -15.88 -18.82 -11.30
N LEU A 226 -15.45 -17.69 -11.88
CA LEU A 226 -15.77 -16.36 -11.36
C LEU A 226 -17.25 -15.97 -11.59
N GLU A 227 -17.91 -16.52 -12.61
CA GLU A 227 -19.37 -16.42 -12.78
C GLU A 227 -20.15 -17.15 -11.68
N LEU A 228 -19.51 -18.04 -10.92
CA LEU A 228 -20.13 -18.69 -9.75
C LEU A 228 -19.91 -17.88 -8.45
N THR A 229 -19.04 -16.88 -8.44
CA THR A 229 -18.83 -16.05 -7.23
C THR A 229 -19.99 -15.10 -6.84
N PRO A 230 -20.86 -14.58 -7.74
CA PRO A 230 -21.89 -13.61 -7.38
C PRO A 230 -23.22 -14.28 -6.97
N PHE A 231 -23.29 -14.92 -5.79
CA PHE A 231 -24.57 -15.40 -5.26
C PHE A 231 -25.33 -14.38 -4.39
N THR A 232 -24.79 -13.18 -4.15
CA THR A 232 -25.37 -12.25 -3.17
C THR A 232 -25.88 -10.93 -3.74
N VAL A 233 -25.62 -10.59 -4.99
CA VAL A 233 -26.15 -9.37 -5.62
C VAL A 233 -26.81 -9.75 -6.93
N PRO A 234 -28.16 -9.72 -7.02
CA PRO A 234 -28.86 -9.90 -8.30
C PRO A 234 -28.51 -8.70 -9.18
N LEU A 235 -27.50 -8.86 -10.02
CA LEU A 235 -27.19 -7.90 -11.07
C LEU A 235 -27.95 -8.31 -12.33
N PRO A 236 -28.49 -7.35 -13.09
CA PRO A 236 -29.06 -7.64 -14.40
C PRO A 236 -27.97 -8.35 -15.23
N SER A 237 -28.34 -9.45 -15.87
CA SER A 237 -27.45 -10.24 -16.72
C SER A 237 -27.00 -9.40 -17.91
N VAL A 238 -25.86 -8.71 -17.77
CA VAL A 238 -25.26 -7.85 -18.82
C VAL A 238 -24.73 -8.67 -20.00
N ASP A 239 -24.74 -10.00 -19.91
CA ASP A 239 -24.14 -10.89 -20.92
C ASP A 239 -25.02 -11.14 -22.14
N ALA A 240 -26.33 -10.81 -22.09
CA ALA A 240 -27.28 -11.19 -23.14
C ALA A 240 -26.97 -10.56 -24.52
N ASP A 241 -26.24 -9.44 -24.55
CA ASP A 241 -26.05 -8.64 -25.77
C ASP A 241 -24.62 -8.65 -26.32
N VAL A 242 -23.68 -9.42 -25.72
CA VAL A 242 -22.28 -9.41 -26.18
C VAL A 242 -22.12 -10.35 -27.38
N PRO A 243 -21.72 -9.85 -28.57
CA PRO A 243 -21.53 -10.70 -29.75
C PRO A 243 -20.49 -11.79 -29.47
N ALA A 244 -20.75 -13.03 -29.92
CA ALA A 244 -19.88 -14.17 -29.69
C ALA A 244 -18.40 -13.91 -30.06
N ALA A 245 -18.16 -13.14 -31.13
CA ALA A 245 -16.82 -12.78 -31.59
C ALA A 245 -16.00 -11.96 -30.57
N HIS A 246 -16.66 -11.22 -29.66
CA HIS A 246 -16.00 -10.36 -28.68
C HIS A 246 -15.79 -11.05 -27.33
N GLN A 247 -16.47 -12.17 -27.08
CA GLN A 247 -16.41 -12.90 -25.82
C GLN A 247 -14.97 -13.23 -25.35
N PRO A 248 -14.04 -13.76 -26.17
CA PRO A 248 -12.70 -14.10 -25.67
C PRO A 248 -11.91 -12.87 -25.21
N ALA A 249 -12.10 -11.72 -25.86
CA ALA A 249 -11.46 -10.47 -25.46
C ALA A 249 -12.04 -9.95 -24.13
N VAL A 250 -13.37 -9.98 -23.95
CA VAL A 250 -14.01 -9.62 -22.66
C VAL A 250 -13.52 -10.52 -21.55
N GLN A 251 -13.50 -11.82 -21.80
CA GLN A 251 -13.09 -12.82 -20.81
C GLN A 251 -11.66 -12.55 -20.32
N CYS A 252 -10.73 -12.39 -21.26
CA CYS A 252 -9.35 -12.06 -20.93
C CYS A 252 -9.25 -10.74 -20.14
N MET A 253 -9.91 -9.68 -20.59
CA MET A 253 -9.84 -8.38 -19.93
C MET A 253 -10.41 -8.43 -18.50
N ALA A 254 -11.57 -9.05 -18.32
CA ALA A 254 -12.22 -9.13 -17.01
C ALA A 254 -11.42 -9.98 -16.03
N VAL A 255 -10.94 -11.16 -16.45
CA VAL A 255 -10.10 -12.02 -15.60
C VAL A 255 -8.81 -11.31 -15.22
N LEU A 256 -8.19 -10.60 -16.16
CA LEU A 256 -6.97 -9.86 -15.89
C LEU A 256 -7.22 -8.67 -14.93
N LEU A 257 -8.27 -7.88 -15.15
CA LEU A 257 -8.66 -6.78 -14.26
C LEU A 257 -9.00 -7.28 -12.87
N TRP A 258 -9.72 -8.40 -12.76
CA TRP A 258 -10.02 -9.04 -11.48
C TRP A 258 -8.74 -9.45 -10.75
N ALA A 259 -7.81 -10.10 -11.44
CA ALA A 259 -6.51 -10.47 -10.87
C ALA A 259 -5.73 -9.22 -10.43
N GLN A 260 -5.77 -8.15 -11.21
CA GLN A 260 -5.14 -6.87 -10.85
C GLN A 260 -5.75 -6.23 -9.61
N LEU A 261 -7.08 -6.26 -9.46
CA LEU A 261 -7.75 -5.77 -8.26
C LEU A 261 -7.42 -6.63 -7.03
N MET A 262 -7.55 -7.95 -7.15
CA MET A 262 -7.35 -8.86 -6.02
C MET A 262 -5.90 -8.95 -5.58
N ILE A 263 -4.98 -9.20 -6.51
CA ILE A 263 -3.56 -9.39 -6.21
C ILE A 263 -2.84 -8.05 -6.09
N GLY A 264 -3.25 -7.05 -6.88
CA GLY A 264 -2.56 -5.76 -6.93
C GLY A 264 -3.04 -4.78 -5.88
N VAL A 265 -4.31 -4.81 -5.49
CA VAL A 265 -4.90 -3.86 -4.53
C VAL A 265 -5.29 -4.55 -3.22
N VAL A 266 -6.21 -5.51 -3.26
CA VAL A 266 -6.81 -6.11 -2.05
C VAL A 266 -5.75 -6.81 -1.20
N LEU A 267 -4.98 -7.74 -1.79
CA LEU A 267 -3.99 -8.52 -1.06
C LEU A 267 -2.92 -7.65 -0.38
N PRO A 268 -2.26 -6.69 -1.06
CA PRO A 268 -1.29 -5.80 -0.41
C PRO A 268 -1.91 -4.94 0.67
N THR A 269 -3.16 -4.49 0.51
CA THR A 269 -3.88 -3.72 1.54
C THR A 269 -4.17 -4.57 2.76
N LEU A 270 -4.56 -5.84 2.59
CA LEU A 270 -4.75 -6.77 3.72
C LEU A 270 -3.44 -7.00 4.47
N VAL A 271 -2.34 -7.24 3.75
CA VAL A 271 -1.00 -7.39 4.36
C VAL A 271 -0.58 -6.12 5.08
N ALA A 272 -0.78 -4.95 4.48
CA ALA A 272 -0.48 -3.66 5.11
C ALA A 272 -1.31 -3.43 6.37
N GLY A 273 -2.62 -3.76 6.36
CA GLY A 273 -3.48 -3.64 7.53
C GLY A 273 -3.04 -4.53 8.69
N CYS A 274 -2.67 -5.77 8.39
CA CYS A 274 -2.19 -6.74 9.39
C CYS A 274 -0.84 -6.32 9.99
N THR A 275 0.07 -5.79 9.18
CA THR A 275 1.42 -5.39 9.61
C THR A 275 1.45 -3.99 10.25
N ALA A 276 0.54 -3.10 9.87
CA ALA A 276 0.43 -1.75 10.43
C ALA A 276 0.16 -1.75 11.94
N ARG A 277 -0.60 -2.74 12.44
CA ARG A 277 -0.89 -2.87 13.88
C ARG A 277 0.38 -3.12 14.70
N ALA A 278 1.29 -3.93 14.18
CA ALA A 278 2.59 -4.19 14.81
C ALA A 278 3.52 -2.96 14.77
N ALA A 279 3.27 -2.02 13.85
CA ALA A 279 4.10 -0.85 13.61
C ALA A 279 3.52 0.47 14.15
N ARG A 280 2.39 0.45 14.89
CA ARG A 280 1.80 1.66 15.47
C ARG A 280 2.80 2.31 16.42
N LEU A 281 3.36 3.43 15.97
CA LEU A 281 4.14 4.32 16.82
C LEU A 281 3.19 4.98 17.83
N PRO A 282 3.64 5.22 19.08
CA PRO A 282 2.93 6.09 19.98
C PRO A 282 2.66 7.41 19.26
N GLU A 283 1.39 7.79 19.14
CA GLU A 283 1.02 9.06 18.54
C GLU A 283 1.75 10.14 19.35
N PRO A 284 2.60 10.97 18.72
CA PRO A 284 3.30 12.02 19.44
C PRO A 284 2.21 12.89 20.08
N GLN A 285 2.12 12.85 21.40
CA GLN A 285 1.21 13.72 22.14
C GLN A 285 1.51 15.13 21.67
N SER A 286 0.59 15.68 20.88
CA SER A 286 0.71 17.00 20.33
C SER A 286 0.69 17.95 21.51
N GLN A 287 1.88 18.30 22.01
CA GLN A 287 2.04 19.45 22.88
C GLN A 287 1.47 20.62 22.10
N GLN A 288 0.29 21.06 22.53
CA GLN A 288 -0.43 22.18 21.95
C GLN A 288 0.47 23.39 22.14
N GLU A 289 1.25 23.71 21.11
CA GLU A 289 2.06 24.90 21.09
C GLU A 289 1.06 26.08 21.15
N PRO A 290 1.12 26.93 22.19
CA PRO A 290 0.14 27.98 22.40
C PRO A 290 0.13 28.90 21.17
N GLN A 291 -0.99 28.94 20.44
CA GLN A 291 -1.08 29.73 19.22
C GLN A 291 -1.08 31.22 19.58
N PRO A 292 -0.15 32.03 19.04
CA PRO A 292 -0.18 33.46 19.25
C PRO A 292 -1.43 34.07 18.57
N HIS A 293 -2.25 34.77 19.34
CA HIS A 293 -3.40 35.52 18.85
C HIS A 293 -2.96 36.67 17.93
N ARG A 294 -2.85 36.39 16.62
CA ARG A 294 -2.70 37.43 15.59
C ARG A 294 -4.04 37.68 14.92
N THR A 295 -4.56 38.89 15.06
CA THR A 295 -5.78 39.36 14.40
C THR A 295 -5.45 39.85 12.98
N GLY A 296 -6.11 39.28 11.96
CA GLY A 296 -5.94 39.70 10.57
C GLY A 296 -6.51 38.70 9.56
N VAL A 297 -6.91 39.17 8.37
CA VAL A 297 -7.54 38.34 7.32
C VAL A 297 -6.63 37.16 6.90
N LEU A 298 -5.33 37.40 6.74
CA LEU A 298 -4.36 36.35 6.44
C LEU A 298 -4.22 35.32 7.57
N ALA A 299 -4.38 35.75 8.83
CA ALA A 299 -4.37 34.84 9.96
C ALA A 299 -5.64 33.97 9.96
N ALA A 300 -6.80 34.55 9.67
CA ALA A 300 -8.06 33.82 9.51
C ALA A 300 -8.00 32.81 8.36
N MET A 301 -7.47 33.19 7.19
CA MET A 301 -7.30 32.27 6.05
C MET A 301 -6.35 31.13 6.39
N ARG A 302 -5.21 31.41 7.06
CA ARG A 302 -4.28 30.37 7.51
C ARG A 302 -4.92 29.45 8.56
N ALA A 303 -5.73 29.99 9.47
CA ALA A 303 -6.46 29.20 10.44
C ALA A 303 -7.47 28.26 9.74
N ALA A 304 -8.23 28.77 8.77
CA ALA A 304 -9.16 27.97 7.97
C ALA A 304 -8.44 26.85 7.20
N VAL A 305 -7.31 27.13 6.55
CA VAL A 305 -6.51 26.11 5.85
C VAL A 305 -5.95 25.07 6.81
N ARG A 306 -5.48 25.48 8.00
CA ARG A 306 -5.02 24.55 9.03
C ARG A 306 -6.17 23.68 9.55
N GLN A 307 -7.35 24.26 9.78
CA GLN A 307 -8.53 23.54 10.26
C GLN A 307 -9.05 22.54 9.21
N ALA A 308 -9.09 22.94 7.94
CA ALA A 308 -9.42 22.03 6.84
C ALA A 308 -8.38 20.91 6.73
N GLY A 309 -7.09 21.25 6.85
CA GLY A 309 -6.00 20.28 6.85
C GLY A 309 -6.09 19.28 8.01
N SER A 310 -6.38 19.75 9.22
CA SER A 310 -6.54 18.89 10.39
C SER A 310 -7.77 17.98 10.28
N ALA A 311 -8.89 18.51 9.77
CA ALA A 311 -10.10 17.73 9.53
C ALA A 311 -9.86 16.64 8.48
N LEU A 312 -9.16 16.95 7.39
CA LEU A 312 -8.81 15.98 6.36
C LEU A 312 -7.83 14.93 6.89
N SER A 313 -6.82 15.31 7.66
CA SER A 313 -5.89 14.36 8.26
C SER A 313 -6.56 13.45 9.28
N TRP A 314 -7.51 13.98 10.05
CA TRP A 314 -8.31 13.22 11.00
C TRP A 314 -9.23 12.22 10.28
N LEU A 315 -9.92 12.66 9.22
CA LEU A 315 -10.75 11.77 8.41
C LEU A 315 -9.89 10.65 7.79
N TRP A 316 -8.71 11.01 7.27
CA TRP A 316 -7.78 10.05 6.69
C TRP A 316 -7.29 9.02 7.71
N SER A 317 -6.88 9.44 8.92
CA SER A 317 -6.43 8.51 9.97
C SER A 317 -7.56 7.63 10.49
N TRP A 318 -8.79 8.16 10.57
CA TRP A 318 -9.98 7.38 10.90
C TRP A 318 -10.27 6.31 9.86
N MET A 319 -10.30 6.67 8.56
CA MET A 319 -10.50 5.71 7.48
C MET A 319 -9.39 4.65 7.43
N ASP A 320 -8.14 5.05 7.60
CA ASP A 320 -7.00 4.14 7.64
C ASP A 320 -7.10 3.14 8.81
N SER A 321 -7.54 3.62 9.98
CA SER A 321 -7.79 2.77 11.14
C SER A 321 -8.91 1.76 10.88
N LEU A 322 -10.01 2.17 10.25
CA LEU A 322 -11.09 1.26 9.88
C LEU A 322 -10.62 0.19 8.89
N VAL A 323 -9.83 0.56 7.88
CA VAL A 323 -9.27 -0.40 6.92
C VAL A 323 -8.30 -1.36 7.62
N ALA A 324 -7.44 -0.86 8.50
CA ALA A 324 -6.51 -1.69 9.27
C ALA A 324 -7.26 -2.69 10.17
N GLU A 325 -8.31 -2.24 10.86
CA GLU A 325 -9.14 -3.07 11.73
C GLU A 325 -9.91 -4.11 10.94
N ALA A 326 -10.58 -3.73 9.85
CA ALA A 326 -11.28 -4.65 8.98
C ALA A 326 -10.33 -5.71 8.40
N ALA A 327 -9.17 -5.30 7.88
CA ALA A 327 -8.15 -6.23 7.38
C ALA A 327 -7.65 -7.20 8.45
N CYS A 328 -7.44 -6.71 9.68
CA CYS A 328 -6.99 -7.53 10.80
C CYS A 328 -8.07 -8.52 11.26
N VAL A 329 -9.34 -8.09 11.33
CA VAL A 329 -10.47 -8.96 11.69
C VAL A 329 -10.61 -10.05 10.64
N LEU A 330 -10.58 -9.68 9.35
CA LEU A 330 -10.57 -10.64 8.25
C LEU A 330 -9.41 -11.63 8.39
N ALA A 331 -8.20 -11.19 8.73
CA ALA A 331 -7.04 -12.08 8.84
C ALA A 331 -6.97 -12.91 10.15
N SER A 332 -7.75 -12.55 11.18
CA SER A 332 -7.66 -13.21 12.50
C SER A 332 -8.30 -14.60 12.54
N ASP A 333 -9.28 -14.87 11.68
CA ASP A 333 -9.95 -16.17 11.58
C ASP A 333 -9.95 -16.63 10.12
N PRO A 334 -9.54 -17.86 9.81
CA PRO A 334 -9.52 -18.37 8.43
C PRO A 334 -10.92 -18.34 7.76
N PHE A 335 -12.00 -18.47 8.52
CA PHE A 335 -13.36 -18.37 8.01
C PHE A 335 -13.72 -16.93 7.63
N TYR A 336 -13.39 -15.93 8.46
CA TYR A 336 -13.56 -14.52 8.10
C TYR A 336 -12.68 -14.13 6.92
N LEU A 337 -11.45 -14.64 6.87
CA LEU A 337 -10.54 -14.40 5.75
C LEU A 337 -11.12 -14.95 4.45
N ALA A 338 -11.56 -16.22 4.46
CA ALA A 338 -12.12 -16.87 3.29
C ALA A 338 -13.40 -16.19 2.81
N SER A 339 -14.33 -15.87 3.73
CA SER A 339 -15.57 -15.18 3.40
C SER A 339 -15.35 -13.74 2.93
N GLY A 340 -14.43 -13.00 3.55
CA GLY A 340 -14.06 -11.66 3.11
C GLY A 340 -13.38 -11.65 1.75
N ILE A 341 -12.44 -12.56 1.50
CA ILE A 341 -11.82 -12.74 0.18
C ILE A 341 -12.87 -13.14 -0.86
N TRP A 342 -13.82 -13.99 -0.50
CA TRP A 342 -14.92 -14.38 -1.38
C TRP A 342 -15.81 -13.19 -1.75
N VAL A 343 -16.26 -12.41 -0.76
CA VAL A 343 -17.11 -11.22 -0.99
C VAL A 343 -16.36 -10.15 -1.77
N LEU A 344 -15.13 -9.81 -1.38
CA LEU A 344 -14.30 -8.85 -2.09
C LEU A 344 -13.96 -9.33 -3.50
N GLY A 345 -13.69 -10.62 -3.65
CA GLY A 345 -13.45 -11.28 -4.93
C GLY A 345 -14.64 -11.17 -5.87
N GLY A 346 -15.85 -11.42 -5.37
CA GLY A 346 -17.09 -11.24 -6.11
C GLY A 346 -17.33 -9.78 -6.50
N LEU A 347 -17.16 -8.83 -5.59
CA LEU A 347 -17.30 -7.39 -5.90
C LEU A 347 -16.27 -6.92 -6.94
N CYS A 348 -15.01 -7.34 -6.81
CA CYS A 348 -13.97 -7.05 -7.79
C CYS A 348 -14.29 -7.67 -9.15
N TRP A 349 -14.90 -8.86 -9.17
CA TRP A 349 -15.30 -9.53 -10.41
C TRP A 349 -16.34 -8.72 -11.16
N LEU A 350 -17.38 -8.27 -10.46
CA LEU A 350 -18.45 -7.46 -11.03
C LEU A 350 -17.92 -6.14 -11.60
N LEU A 351 -17.02 -5.47 -10.87
CA LEU A 351 -16.35 -4.25 -11.34
C LEU A 351 -15.47 -4.52 -12.57
N ALA A 352 -14.68 -5.60 -12.55
CA ALA A 352 -13.80 -5.98 -13.64
C ALA A 352 -14.58 -6.31 -14.92
N LYS A 353 -15.66 -7.09 -14.80
CA LYS A 353 -16.58 -7.45 -15.89
C LYS A 353 -17.26 -6.20 -16.46
N ALA A 354 -17.84 -5.36 -15.61
CA ALA A 354 -18.47 -4.11 -16.04
C ALA A 354 -17.48 -3.21 -16.80
N ARG A 355 -16.23 -3.08 -16.31
CA ARG A 355 -15.23 -2.26 -16.99
C ARG A 355 -14.73 -2.88 -18.30
N ALA A 356 -14.59 -4.19 -18.36
CA ALA A 356 -14.22 -4.90 -19.59
C ALA A 356 -15.28 -4.72 -20.70
N LEU A 357 -16.57 -4.79 -20.33
CA LEU A 357 -17.68 -4.53 -21.24
C LEU A 357 -17.72 -3.06 -21.70
N ALA A 358 -17.60 -2.12 -20.77
CA ALA A 358 -17.54 -0.69 -21.10
C ALA A 358 -16.37 -0.37 -22.03
N ALA A 359 -15.21 -1.01 -21.83
CA ALA A 359 -14.06 -0.83 -22.69
C ALA A 359 -14.37 -1.25 -24.13
N LEU A 360 -15.16 -2.31 -24.37
CA LEU A 360 -15.55 -2.72 -25.73
C LEU A 360 -16.40 -1.70 -26.49
N GLY A 361 -17.29 -1.00 -25.79
CA GLY A 361 -18.15 0.01 -26.40
C GLY A 361 -17.43 1.31 -26.78
N GLU A 362 -16.23 1.55 -26.21
CA GLU A 362 -15.41 2.70 -26.58
C GLU A 362 -14.75 2.44 -27.95
N PRO A 363 -15.00 3.27 -28.99
CA PRO A 363 -14.31 3.17 -30.27
C PRO A 363 -12.81 3.24 -30.04
N ALA A 364 -12.03 2.45 -30.76
CA ALA A 364 -10.57 2.47 -30.66
C ALA A 364 -10.07 3.89 -31.04
N ALA A 365 -9.64 4.64 -30.02
CA ALA A 365 -9.16 6.01 -30.15
C ALA A 365 -7.75 6.10 -30.73
#